data_AF-A0A1F5GUU6-F1
#
_entry.id   AF-A0A1F5GUU6-F1
#
_cell.length_a   1.000
_cell.length_b   1.000
_cell.length_c   1.000
_cell.angle_alpha   90.00
_cell.angle_beta   90.00
_cell.angle_gamma   90.00
#
_symmetry.space_group_name_H-M   'P 1'
#
loop_
_entity.id
_entity.type
_entity.pdbx_description
1 polymer ?
#
loop_
_entity_poly.entity_id
_entity_poly.type
_entity_poly.pdbx_seq_one_letter_code
_entity_poly.pdbx_strand_id
1 'polypeptide(L)'
;MPKPKIPRILTILCITLAFFLVPIYQKSNLFSQNQFENAKKDYAFHFLKYNDQRQKLSQANSSYNTFKTVAAKNDLFIATRDYLLQINNLYIAYINTVIEYSNEINWSKLSEKRAHINQKLESEKQYFRTHQPNIQNVTTLEELPPLSDDLRKYIEEQTKPAIYMAFITYEMANIQSTDEEFEQLLALVKTQLNLKLQSGENTTISNWFSEINSIQQTSNTYLDGANAKFENLDESVVNRRNLNEILQDTSTTKNELKKSINLFEEVLQIL
;
A
#
# COMPACT_ATOMS: atom_id res chain seq x y z
N MET A 1 -46.26 31.53 -14.29
CA MET A 1 -44.80 31.74 -14.43
C MET A 1 -44.26 30.71 -15.40
N PRO A 2 -43.54 31.11 -16.47
CA PRO A 2 -42.97 30.17 -17.42
C PRO A 2 -41.74 29.48 -16.81
N LYS A 3 -41.66 28.15 -16.91
CA LYS A 3 -40.47 27.37 -16.53
C LYS A 3 -39.26 27.86 -17.35
N PRO A 4 -38.09 28.08 -16.73
CA PRO A 4 -36.90 28.40 -17.50
C PRO A 4 -36.58 27.20 -18.40
N LYS A 5 -36.58 27.44 -19.70
CA LYS A 5 -36.11 26.48 -20.69
C LYS A 5 -34.60 26.44 -20.55
N ILE A 6 -34.07 25.37 -19.94
CA ILE A 6 -32.65 25.04 -20.07
C ILE A 6 -32.35 25.02 -21.58
N PRO A 7 -31.40 25.83 -22.08
CA PRO A 7 -31.09 25.84 -23.49
C PRO A 7 -30.67 24.42 -23.87
N ARG A 8 -31.35 23.82 -24.86
CA ARG A 8 -31.13 22.43 -25.33
C ARG A 8 -29.67 22.11 -25.61
N ILE A 9 -28.84 23.14 -25.84
CA ILE A 9 -27.40 23.07 -26.03
C ILE A 9 -26.68 22.60 -24.75
N LEU A 10 -27.09 23.01 -23.55
CA LEU A 10 -26.48 22.56 -22.28
C LEU A 10 -26.81 21.10 -21.96
N THR A 11 -28.04 20.66 -22.26
CA THR A 11 -28.43 19.26 -22.06
C THR A 11 -27.68 18.35 -23.03
N ILE A 12 -27.49 18.79 -24.28
CA ILE A 12 -26.67 18.07 -25.26
C ILE A 12 -25.20 18.05 -24.81
N LEU A 13 -24.65 19.15 -24.27
CA LEU A 13 -23.28 19.21 -23.79
C LEU A 13 -23.03 18.27 -22.59
N CYS A 14 -23.96 18.20 -21.63
CA CYS A 14 -23.88 17.28 -20.49
C CYS A 14 -24.09 15.81 -20.89
N ILE A 15 -24.92 15.52 -21.89
CA ILE A 15 -25.09 14.16 -22.41
C ILE A 15 -23.85 13.74 -23.21
N THR A 16 -23.21 14.64 -23.97
CA THR A 16 -21.93 14.35 -24.62
C THR A 16 -20.77 14.26 -23.63
N LEU A 17 -20.76 15.02 -22.53
CA LEU A 17 -19.77 14.85 -21.46
C LEU A 17 -19.99 13.54 -20.70
N ALA A 18 -21.24 13.16 -20.45
CA ALA A 18 -21.58 11.86 -19.86
C ALA A 18 -21.19 10.69 -20.78
N PHE A 19 -21.28 10.85 -22.11
CA PHE A 19 -20.81 9.85 -23.07
C PHE A 19 -19.28 9.80 -23.23
N PHE A 20 -18.56 10.90 -22.97
CA PHE A 20 -17.10 10.92 -22.90
C PHE A 20 -16.53 10.50 -21.54
N LEU A 21 -17.38 10.47 -20.49
CA LEU A 21 -17.02 10.03 -19.13
C LEU A 21 -17.46 8.59 -18.81
N VAL A 22 -18.17 7.90 -19.72
CA VAL A 22 -18.14 6.44 -19.70
C VAL A 22 -16.79 6.05 -20.29
N PRO A 23 -15.85 5.48 -19.50
CA PRO A 23 -14.75 4.76 -20.12
C PRO A 23 -15.41 3.70 -20.99
N ILE A 24 -15.33 3.87 -22.31
CA ILE A 24 -15.47 2.77 -23.24
C ILE A 24 -14.45 1.77 -22.74
N TYR A 25 -14.96 0.73 -22.08
CA TYR A 25 -14.32 -0.55 -21.89
C TYR A 25 -14.04 -1.12 -23.29
N GLN A 26 -13.07 -0.55 -23.98
CA GLN A 26 -12.19 -1.30 -24.85
C GLN A 26 -10.98 -1.63 -23.97
N LYS A 27 -11.22 -2.53 -23.01
CA LYS A 27 -10.28 -3.63 -22.82
C LYS A 27 -10.22 -4.35 -24.16
N SER A 28 -9.42 -3.83 -25.08
CA SER A 28 -8.76 -4.72 -26.01
C SER A 28 -8.09 -5.76 -25.12
N ASN A 29 -8.51 -7.02 -25.28
CA ASN A 29 -7.92 -8.18 -24.64
C ASN A 29 -6.50 -8.37 -25.18
N LEU A 30 -5.61 -7.44 -24.86
CA LEU A 30 -4.18 -7.68 -24.80
C LEU A 30 -3.89 -7.89 -23.32
N PHE A 31 -3.69 -9.15 -22.98
CA PHE A 31 -3.22 -9.65 -21.70
C PHE A 31 -1.84 -9.03 -21.37
N SER A 32 -1.77 -7.74 -21.04
CA SER A 32 -0.67 -7.22 -20.23
C SER A 32 -1.07 -7.48 -18.77
N GLN A 33 -0.58 -8.57 -18.19
CA GLN A 33 -0.69 -8.74 -16.75
C GLN A 33 -0.08 -7.49 -16.08
N ASN A 34 -0.84 -6.86 -15.18
CA ASN A 34 -0.32 -5.76 -14.35
C ASN A 34 0.95 -6.25 -13.62
N GLN A 35 2.03 -5.48 -13.66
CA GLN A 35 3.32 -5.81 -13.02
C GLN A 35 3.16 -6.09 -11.52
N PHE A 36 2.29 -5.35 -10.83
CA PHE A 36 1.98 -5.60 -9.43
C PHE A 36 1.30 -6.96 -9.20
N GLU A 37 0.36 -7.35 -10.07
CA GLU A 37 -0.28 -8.66 -9.98
C GLU A 37 0.69 -9.81 -10.30
N ASN A 38 1.67 -9.58 -11.17
CA ASN A 38 2.74 -10.54 -11.42
C ASN A 38 3.66 -10.68 -10.20
N ALA A 39 4.05 -9.58 -9.57
CA ALA A 39 4.87 -9.61 -8.35
C ALA A 39 4.14 -10.34 -7.21
N LYS A 40 2.83 -10.13 -7.05
CA LYS A 40 2.01 -10.87 -6.07
C LYS A 40 1.99 -12.37 -6.33
N LYS A 41 1.84 -12.79 -7.59
CA LYS A 41 1.88 -14.22 -7.98
C LYS A 41 3.25 -14.83 -7.71
N ASP A 42 4.32 -14.10 -8.03
CA ASP A 42 5.70 -14.52 -7.77
C ASP A 42 5.97 -14.68 -6.27
N TYR A 43 5.54 -13.70 -5.46
CA TYR A 43 5.59 -13.80 -4.00
C TYR A 43 4.82 -15.02 -3.49
N ALA A 44 3.57 -15.23 -3.95
CA ALA A 44 2.77 -16.38 -3.55
C ALA A 44 3.46 -17.72 -3.90
N PHE A 45 4.06 -17.81 -5.08
CA PHE A 45 4.84 -18.97 -5.50
C PHE A 45 6.04 -19.22 -4.59
N HIS A 46 6.81 -18.19 -4.25
CA HIS A 46 7.93 -18.31 -3.33
C HIS A 46 7.51 -18.61 -1.89
N PHE A 47 6.33 -18.16 -1.47
CA PHE A 47 5.75 -18.49 -0.17
C PHE A 47 5.38 -19.99 -0.09
N LEU A 48 4.82 -20.55 -1.16
CA LEU A 48 4.56 -21.99 -1.24
C LEU A 48 5.86 -22.81 -1.16
N LYS A 49 6.89 -22.40 -1.91
CA LYS A 49 8.22 -23.03 -1.84
C LYS A 49 8.84 -22.93 -0.45
N TYR A 50 8.71 -21.78 0.21
CA TYR A 50 9.17 -21.59 1.58
C TYR A 50 8.52 -22.58 2.53
N ASN A 51 7.19 -22.76 2.44
CA ASN A 51 6.48 -23.72 3.28
C ASN A 51 6.89 -25.17 3.01
N ASP A 52 7.09 -25.55 1.74
CA ASP A 52 7.60 -26.87 1.37
C ASP A 52 8.99 -27.12 1.98
N GLN A 53 9.93 -26.17 1.84
CA GLN A 53 11.27 -26.30 2.41
C GLN A 53 11.26 -26.32 3.94
N ARG A 54 10.37 -25.57 4.58
CA ARG A 54 10.17 -25.61 6.03
C ARG A 54 9.74 -27.00 6.51
N GLN A 55 8.84 -27.66 5.77
CA GLN A 55 8.41 -29.02 6.10
C GLN A 55 9.54 -30.03 5.94
N LYS A 56 10.29 -29.95 4.83
CA LYS A 56 11.48 -30.80 4.59
C LYS A 56 12.52 -30.64 5.68
N LEU A 57 12.83 -29.41 6.08
CA LEU A 57 13.72 -29.13 7.22
C LEU A 57 13.21 -29.78 8.51
N SER A 58 11.92 -29.65 8.82
CA SER A 58 11.35 -30.27 10.02
C SER A 58 11.51 -31.80 10.01
N GLN A 59 11.29 -32.44 8.85
CA GLN A 59 11.42 -33.90 8.70
C GLN A 59 12.90 -34.34 8.80
N ALA A 60 13.81 -33.62 8.16
CA ALA A 60 15.24 -33.89 8.23
C ALA A 60 15.78 -33.71 9.66
N ASN A 61 15.33 -32.68 10.36
CA ASN A 61 15.68 -32.44 11.77
C ASN A 61 15.18 -33.57 12.68
N SER A 62 13.93 -34.02 12.49
CA SER A 62 13.41 -35.17 13.23
C SER A 62 14.25 -36.42 12.99
N SER A 63 14.58 -36.71 11.72
CA SER A 63 15.38 -37.88 11.34
C SER A 63 16.79 -37.83 11.93
N TYR A 64 17.44 -36.67 11.89
CA TYR A 64 18.76 -36.48 12.49
C TYR A 64 18.73 -36.71 14.01
N ASN A 65 17.75 -36.16 14.71
CA ASN A 65 17.62 -36.31 16.17
C ASN A 65 17.36 -37.77 16.58
N THR A 66 16.65 -38.54 15.75
CA THR A 66 16.38 -39.96 15.99
C THR A 66 17.59 -40.84 15.70
N PHE A 67 18.20 -40.70 14.52
CA PHE A 67 19.18 -41.67 14.02
C PHE A 67 20.64 -41.26 14.21
N LYS A 68 20.93 -39.95 14.21
CA LYS A 68 22.29 -39.38 14.37
C LYS A 68 23.35 -39.98 13.43
N THR A 69 22.93 -40.42 12.24
CA THR A 69 23.83 -40.99 11.23
C THR A 69 24.44 -39.89 10.36
N VAL A 70 25.53 -40.23 9.66
CA VAL A 70 26.16 -39.34 8.66
C VAL A 70 25.16 -38.97 7.55
N ALA A 71 24.36 -39.93 7.09
CA ALA A 71 23.31 -39.68 6.11
C ALA A 71 22.27 -38.68 6.63
N ALA A 72 21.74 -38.88 7.83
CA ALA A 72 20.76 -37.97 8.41
C ALA A 72 21.32 -36.56 8.68
N LYS A 73 22.61 -36.47 9.02
CA LYS A 73 23.32 -35.19 9.14
C LYS A 73 23.41 -34.47 7.79
N ASN A 74 23.73 -35.19 6.72
CA ASN A 74 23.80 -34.65 5.36
C ASN A 74 22.41 -34.19 4.86
N ASP A 75 21.36 -34.95 5.13
CA ASP A 75 19.99 -34.56 4.77
C ASP A 75 19.55 -33.29 5.52
N LEU A 76 19.90 -33.18 6.81
CA LEU A 76 19.66 -31.96 7.58
C LEU A 76 20.44 -30.77 7.04
N PHE A 77 21.70 -30.97 6.63
CA PHE A 77 22.50 -29.93 5.97
C PHE A 77 21.82 -29.41 4.71
N ILE A 78 21.45 -30.31 3.78
CA ILE A 78 20.79 -29.95 2.52
C ILE A 78 19.48 -29.21 2.80
N ALA A 79 18.63 -29.74 3.69
CA ALA A 79 17.33 -29.14 3.98
C ALA A 79 17.46 -27.76 4.66
N THR A 80 18.46 -27.59 5.55
CA THR A 80 18.72 -26.29 6.20
C THR A 80 19.20 -25.26 5.18
N ARG A 81 20.14 -25.64 4.31
CA ARG A 81 20.65 -24.77 3.24
C ARG A 81 19.53 -24.33 2.31
N ASP A 82 18.73 -25.27 1.81
CA ASP A 82 17.65 -24.99 0.86
C ASP A 82 16.54 -24.12 1.50
N TYR A 83 16.25 -24.33 2.79
CA TYR A 83 15.34 -23.47 3.55
C TYR A 83 15.86 -22.02 3.65
N LEU A 84 17.14 -21.81 4.00
CA LEU A 84 17.74 -20.48 4.08
C LEU A 84 17.78 -19.77 2.71
N LEU A 85 18.11 -20.49 1.63
CA LEU A 85 18.03 -19.95 0.27
C LEU A 85 16.60 -19.50 -0.07
N GLN A 86 15.61 -20.28 0.34
CA GLN A 86 14.22 -19.94 0.07
C GLN A 86 13.69 -18.77 0.92
N ILE A 87 14.26 -18.51 2.11
CA ILE A 87 14.01 -17.25 2.84
C ILE A 87 14.49 -16.06 2.01
N ASN A 88 15.72 -16.09 1.48
CA ASN A 88 16.22 -14.99 0.63
C ASN A 88 15.31 -14.74 -0.57
N ASN A 89 14.90 -15.80 -1.28
CA ASN A 89 13.99 -15.68 -2.43
C ASN A 89 12.63 -15.08 -2.04
N LEU A 90 12.07 -15.51 -0.91
CA LEU A 90 10.79 -15.01 -0.41
C LEU A 90 10.86 -13.50 -0.13
N TYR A 91 11.92 -13.05 0.53
CA TYR A 91 12.11 -11.62 0.83
C TYR A 91 12.35 -10.79 -0.44
N ILE A 92 13.11 -11.29 -1.41
CA ILE A 92 13.26 -10.61 -2.71
C ILE A 92 11.90 -10.44 -3.39
N ALA A 93 11.09 -11.50 -3.47
CA ALA A 93 9.77 -11.45 -4.09
C ALA A 93 8.78 -10.55 -3.32
N TYR A 94 8.86 -10.55 -1.99
CA TYR A 94 8.05 -9.67 -1.16
C TYR A 94 8.42 -8.20 -1.38
N ILE A 95 9.71 -7.86 -1.36
CA ILE A 95 10.17 -6.50 -1.60
C ILE A 95 9.82 -6.03 -3.02
N ASN A 96 9.93 -6.90 -4.03
CA ASN A 96 9.43 -6.60 -5.38
C ASN A 96 7.94 -6.23 -5.34
N THR A 97 7.13 -6.99 -4.61
CA THR A 97 5.69 -6.70 -4.47
C THR A 97 5.46 -5.32 -3.85
N VAL A 98 6.24 -4.94 -2.83
CA VAL A 98 6.17 -3.62 -2.19
C VAL A 98 6.54 -2.52 -3.19
N ILE A 99 7.65 -2.68 -3.93
CA ILE A 99 8.09 -1.71 -4.95
C ILE A 99 7.04 -1.56 -6.05
N GLU A 100 6.48 -2.67 -6.55
CA GLU A 100 5.46 -2.62 -7.61
C GLU A 100 4.16 -1.97 -7.12
N TYR A 101 3.76 -2.19 -5.87
CA TYR A 101 2.63 -1.46 -5.29
C TYR A 101 2.85 0.06 -5.28
N SER A 102 4.09 0.52 -5.13
CA SER A 102 4.44 1.94 -5.22
C SER A 102 4.04 2.56 -6.57
N ASN A 103 3.95 1.76 -7.64
CA ASN A 103 3.59 2.24 -8.97
C ASN A 103 2.07 2.50 -9.10
N GLU A 104 1.26 1.95 -8.22
CA GLU A 104 -0.20 2.11 -8.18
C GLU A 104 -0.65 3.34 -7.37
N ILE A 105 0.29 4.02 -6.69
CA ILE A 105 0.01 5.14 -5.79
C ILE A 105 0.11 6.47 -6.54
N ASN A 106 -0.80 7.39 -6.23
CA ASN A 106 -0.66 8.78 -6.65
C ASN A 106 0.30 9.52 -5.70
N TRP A 107 1.41 10.02 -6.26
CA TRP A 107 2.53 10.59 -5.50
C TRP A 107 2.56 12.12 -5.46
N SER A 108 1.45 12.80 -5.79
CA SER A 108 1.38 14.27 -5.97
C SER A 108 2.21 15.06 -4.93
N LYS A 109 2.00 14.82 -3.64
CA LYS A 109 2.67 15.50 -2.51
C LYS A 109 4.00 14.90 -2.07
N LEU A 110 4.28 13.63 -2.36
CA LEU A 110 5.43 12.87 -1.81
C LEU A 110 6.32 12.25 -2.90
N SER A 111 6.31 12.79 -4.11
CA SER A 111 7.06 12.25 -5.25
C SER A 111 8.56 12.05 -4.99
N GLU A 112 9.20 12.97 -4.26
CA GLU A 112 10.61 12.89 -3.88
C GLU A 112 10.89 11.72 -2.92
N LYS A 113 9.94 11.40 -2.02
CA LYS A 113 10.07 10.30 -1.06
C LYS A 113 9.99 8.93 -1.73
N ARG A 114 9.28 8.81 -2.86
CA ARG A 114 9.17 7.56 -3.62
C ARG A 114 10.55 7.01 -4.02
N ALA A 115 11.39 7.87 -4.60
CA ALA A 115 12.70 7.47 -5.09
C ALA A 115 13.60 6.97 -3.96
N HIS A 116 13.63 7.69 -2.84
CA HIS A 116 14.39 7.33 -1.64
C HIS A 116 13.96 5.97 -1.06
N ILE A 117 12.65 5.75 -0.90
CA ILE A 117 12.11 4.49 -0.40
C ILE A 117 12.42 3.33 -1.35
N ASN A 118 12.24 3.52 -2.66
CA ASN A 118 12.52 2.48 -3.64
C ASN A 118 14.01 2.14 -3.68
N GLN A 119 14.90 3.14 -3.54
CA GLN A 119 16.33 2.91 -3.42
C GLN A 119 16.68 2.08 -2.17
N LYS A 120 16.09 2.39 -1.01
CA LYS A 120 16.27 1.62 0.22
C LYS A 120 15.79 0.17 0.05
N LEU A 121 14.64 -0.04 -0.58
CA LEU A 121 14.13 -1.39 -0.86
C LEU A 121 15.01 -2.16 -1.85
N GLU A 122 15.59 -1.51 -2.85
CA GLU A 122 16.55 -2.14 -3.76
C GLU A 122 17.86 -2.52 -3.05
N SER A 123 18.35 -1.73 -2.09
CA SER A 123 19.51 -2.13 -1.29
C SER A 123 19.22 -3.36 -0.44
N GLU A 124 18.03 -3.46 0.15
CA GLU A 124 17.61 -4.67 0.87
C GLU A 124 17.57 -5.89 -0.05
N LYS A 125 16.99 -5.77 -1.26
CA LYS A 125 17.01 -6.84 -2.27
C LYS A 125 18.43 -7.26 -2.62
N GLN A 126 19.34 -6.30 -2.75
CA GLN A 126 20.72 -6.58 -3.09
C GLN A 126 21.42 -7.35 -1.98
N TYR A 127 21.14 -7.06 -0.70
CA TYR A 127 21.63 -7.87 0.41
C TYR A 127 21.20 -9.34 0.28
N PHE A 128 19.92 -9.62 0.04
CA PHE A 128 19.45 -11.01 -0.10
C PHE A 128 20.12 -11.73 -1.29
N ARG A 129 20.41 -11.01 -2.38
CA ARG A 129 21.14 -11.56 -3.55
C ARG A 129 22.59 -11.86 -3.23
N THR A 130 23.29 -11.00 -2.48
CA THR A 130 24.70 -11.22 -2.11
C THR A 130 24.87 -12.23 -0.98
N HIS A 131 23.85 -12.38 -0.13
CA HIS A 131 23.84 -13.37 0.94
C HIS A 131 23.61 -14.81 0.42
N GLN A 132 22.87 -14.99 -0.68
CA GLN A 132 22.62 -16.31 -1.27
C GLN A 132 23.91 -17.12 -1.58
N PRO A 133 24.92 -16.57 -2.28
CA PRO A 133 26.18 -17.27 -2.52
C PRO A 133 26.87 -17.75 -1.24
N ASN A 134 26.79 -16.99 -0.14
CA ASN A 134 27.40 -17.39 1.13
C ASN A 134 26.76 -18.68 1.66
N ILE A 135 25.44 -18.84 1.52
CA ILE A 135 24.73 -20.08 1.87
C ILE A 135 24.99 -21.19 0.85
N GLN A 136 25.11 -20.88 -0.45
CA GLN A 136 25.35 -21.91 -1.47
C GLN A 136 26.73 -22.56 -1.34
N ASN A 137 27.73 -21.77 -0.91
CA ASN A 137 29.12 -22.19 -0.86
C ASN A 137 29.53 -22.90 0.43
N VAL A 138 28.67 -22.96 1.46
CA VAL A 138 28.96 -23.75 2.66
C VAL A 138 29.00 -25.24 2.34
N THR A 139 29.81 -25.99 3.10
CA THR A 139 30.03 -27.42 2.86
C THR A 139 29.58 -28.30 4.02
N THR A 140 29.30 -27.71 5.17
CA THR A 140 28.95 -28.43 6.40
C THR A 140 27.72 -27.85 7.10
N LEU A 141 27.08 -28.67 7.93
CA LEU A 141 25.94 -28.26 8.75
C LEU A 141 26.33 -27.17 9.75
N GLU A 142 27.55 -27.24 10.30
CA GLU A 142 28.05 -26.35 11.34
C GLU A 142 28.27 -24.90 10.86
N GLU A 143 28.42 -24.68 9.55
CA GLU A 143 28.60 -23.35 8.95
C GLU A 143 27.26 -22.60 8.76
N LEU A 144 26.12 -23.30 8.80
CA LEU A 144 24.80 -22.72 8.52
C LEU A 144 24.20 -21.89 9.68
N PRO A 145 24.34 -22.25 10.97
CA PRO A 145 23.73 -21.48 12.06
C PRO A 145 24.19 -20.02 12.12
N PRO A 146 25.50 -19.68 12.00
CA PRO A 146 25.92 -18.28 11.97
C PRO A 146 25.27 -17.48 10.83
N LEU A 147 25.19 -18.05 9.62
CA LEU A 147 24.53 -17.42 8.47
C LEU A 147 23.03 -17.24 8.69
N SER A 148 22.38 -18.20 9.34
CA SER A 148 20.96 -18.09 9.72
C SER A 148 20.73 -16.97 10.74
N ASP A 149 21.63 -16.83 11.71
CA ASP A 149 21.54 -15.78 12.73
C ASP A 149 21.80 -14.40 12.14
N ASP A 150 22.80 -14.26 11.28
CA ASP A 150 23.08 -13.02 10.54
C ASP A 150 21.90 -12.59 9.68
N LEU A 151 21.31 -13.54 8.92
CA LEU A 151 20.12 -13.31 8.10
C LEU A 151 18.93 -12.84 8.95
N ARG A 152 18.67 -13.54 10.06
CA ARG A 152 17.58 -13.18 10.98
C ARG A 152 17.79 -11.78 11.53
N LYS A 153 19.01 -11.47 12.00
CA LYS A 153 19.34 -10.16 12.56
C LYS A 153 19.15 -9.05 11.52
N TYR A 154 19.65 -9.25 10.31
CA TYR A 154 19.50 -8.28 9.23
C TYR A 154 18.02 -8.04 8.87
N ILE A 155 17.21 -9.10 8.80
CA ILE A 155 15.77 -8.99 8.57
C ILE A 155 15.09 -8.13 9.65
N GLU A 156 15.40 -8.38 10.93
CA GLU A 156 14.76 -7.67 12.05
C GLU A 156 15.23 -6.21 12.16
N GLU A 157 16.52 -5.97 11.97
CA GLU A 157 17.14 -4.67 12.24
C GLU A 157 17.19 -3.73 11.01
N GLN A 158 17.13 -4.26 9.79
CA GLN A 158 17.27 -3.47 8.56
C GLN A 158 16.04 -3.60 7.66
N THR A 159 15.72 -4.83 7.24
CA THR A 159 14.70 -5.06 6.21
C THR A 159 13.28 -4.73 6.70
N LYS A 160 12.91 -5.14 7.91
CA LYS A 160 11.58 -4.82 8.48
C LYS A 160 11.38 -3.31 8.65
N PRO A 161 12.29 -2.55 9.28
CA PRO A 161 12.19 -1.08 9.32
C PRO A 161 12.05 -0.45 7.93
N ALA A 162 12.81 -0.91 6.93
CA ALA A 162 12.68 -0.42 5.55
C ALA A 162 11.28 -0.66 4.97
N ILE A 163 10.74 -1.87 5.13
CA ILE A 163 9.38 -2.22 4.68
C ILE A 163 8.32 -1.39 5.41
N TYR A 164 8.45 -1.22 6.74
CA TYR A 164 7.50 -0.41 7.50
C TYR A 164 7.52 1.06 7.06
N MET A 165 8.71 1.62 6.83
CA MET A 165 8.84 2.98 6.32
C MET A 165 8.20 3.11 4.93
N ALA A 166 8.35 2.11 4.06
CA ALA A 166 7.68 2.08 2.77
C ALA A 166 6.15 2.11 2.93
N PHE A 167 5.59 1.24 3.76
CA PHE A 167 4.14 1.21 4.01
C PHE A 167 3.59 2.50 4.59
N ILE A 168 4.30 3.09 5.55
CA ILE A 168 3.92 4.40 6.10
C ILE A 168 3.89 5.45 4.99
N THR A 169 4.97 5.54 4.20
CA THR A 169 5.09 6.53 3.12
C THR A 169 4.00 6.34 2.07
N TYR A 170 3.69 5.10 1.72
CA TYR A 170 2.65 4.74 0.77
C TYR A 170 1.26 5.13 1.26
N GLU A 171 0.95 4.86 2.53
CA GLU A 171 -0.32 5.28 3.12
C GLU A 171 -0.44 6.81 3.16
N MET A 172 0.63 7.50 3.56
CA MET A 172 0.65 8.97 3.59
C MET A 172 0.42 9.57 2.20
N ALA A 173 1.08 9.02 1.16
CA ALA A 173 0.87 9.48 -0.22
C ALA A 173 -0.59 9.27 -0.66
N ASN A 174 -1.16 8.09 -0.39
CA ASN A 174 -2.54 7.78 -0.74
C ASN A 174 -3.55 8.70 -0.05
N ILE A 175 -3.44 8.88 1.27
CA ILE A 175 -4.40 9.69 2.02
C ILE A 175 -4.28 11.18 1.66
N GLN A 176 -3.06 11.68 1.43
CA GLN A 176 -2.84 13.05 1.00
C GLN A 176 -3.39 13.31 -0.40
N SER A 177 -3.24 12.38 -1.34
CA SER A 177 -3.89 12.49 -2.66
C SER A 177 -5.42 12.43 -2.54
N THR A 178 -5.94 11.55 -1.69
CA THR A 178 -7.40 11.43 -1.48
C THR A 178 -7.98 12.71 -0.90
N ASP A 179 -7.28 13.31 0.06
CA ASP A 179 -7.65 14.59 0.68
C ASP A 179 -7.64 15.75 -0.34
N GLU A 180 -6.63 15.82 -1.22
CA GLU A 180 -6.59 16.81 -2.30
C GLU A 180 -7.78 16.69 -3.26
N GLU A 181 -8.10 15.46 -3.68
CA GLU A 181 -9.25 15.20 -4.55
C GLU A 181 -10.56 15.56 -3.84
N PHE A 182 -10.67 15.26 -2.55
CA PHE A 182 -11.81 15.64 -1.73
C PHE A 182 -11.99 17.17 -1.66
N GLU A 183 -10.92 17.92 -1.39
CA GLU A 183 -10.97 19.39 -1.32
C GLU A 183 -11.37 20.02 -2.66
N GLN A 184 -10.90 19.46 -3.78
CA GLN A 184 -11.32 19.91 -5.12
C GLN A 184 -12.81 19.66 -5.36
N LEU A 185 -13.30 18.46 -5.07
CA LEU A 185 -14.72 18.13 -5.19
C LEU A 185 -15.56 19.03 -4.27
N LEU A 186 -15.07 19.27 -3.06
CA LEU A 186 -15.75 20.08 -2.09
C LEU A 186 -15.89 21.54 -2.54
N ALA A 187 -14.83 22.11 -3.11
CA ALA A 187 -14.88 23.46 -3.68
C ALA A 187 -15.92 23.57 -4.81
N LEU A 188 -16.04 22.54 -5.66
CA LEU A 188 -17.05 22.48 -6.71
C LEU A 188 -18.47 22.41 -6.13
N VAL A 189 -18.70 21.53 -5.16
CA VAL A 189 -20.00 21.38 -4.47
C VAL A 189 -20.42 22.69 -3.80
N LYS A 190 -19.51 23.30 -3.00
CA LYS A 190 -19.76 24.58 -2.33
C LYS A 190 -20.12 25.68 -3.34
N THR A 191 -19.43 25.73 -4.49
CA THR A 191 -19.74 26.69 -5.56
C THR A 191 -21.16 26.51 -6.11
N GLN A 192 -21.57 25.26 -6.39
CA GLN A 192 -22.90 24.98 -6.95
C GLN A 192 -24.03 25.24 -5.93
N LEU A 193 -23.83 24.88 -4.67
CA LEU A 193 -24.79 25.17 -3.60
C LEU A 193 -24.97 26.68 -3.38
N ASN A 194 -23.90 27.47 -3.43
CA ASN A 194 -23.97 28.93 -3.30
C ASN A 194 -24.80 29.58 -4.40
N LEU A 195 -24.73 29.08 -5.64
CA LEU A 195 -25.57 29.57 -6.75
C LEU A 195 -27.07 29.31 -6.49
N LYS A 196 -27.42 28.21 -5.82
CA LYS A 196 -28.82 27.90 -5.46
C LYS A 196 -29.29 28.71 -4.24
N LEU A 197 -28.44 28.99 -3.26
CA LEU A 197 -28.78 29.83 -2.09
C LEU A 197 -29.15 31.27 -2.46
N GLN A 198 -28.61 31.81 -3.55
CA GLN A 198 -29.00 33.13 -4.06
C GLN A 198 -30.48 33.21 -4.51
N SER A 199 -31.19 32.08 -4.59
CA SER A 199 -32.62 32.00 -4.91
C SER A 199 -33.56 31.99 -3.69
N GLY A 200 -33.02 31.99 -2.46
CA GLY A 200 -33.76 32.03 -1.20
C GLY A 200 -33.09 31.23 -0.08
N GLU A 201 -33.41 31.52 1.19
CA GLU A 201 -32.92 30.72 2.32
C GLU A 201 -33.46 29.28 2.25
N ASN A 202 -32.54 28.32 2.26
CA ASN A 202 -32.86 26.89 2.29
C ASN A 202 -32.10 26.22 3.45
N THR A 203 -32.84 25.89 4.50
CA THR A 203 -32.31 25.27 5.72
C THR A 203 -31.65 23.91 5.45
N THR A 204 -32.11 23.14 4.47
CA THR A 204 -31.49 21.87 4.05
C THR A 204 -30.07 22.12 3.53
N ILE A 205 -29.89 23.12 2.67
CA ILE A 205 -28.57 23.46 2.12
C ILE A 205 -27.63 23.94 3.24
N SER A 206 -28.13 24.74 4.18
CA SER A 206 -27.35 25.18 5.35
C SER A 206 -26.87 24.01 6.23
N ASN A 207 -27.74 23.02 6.44
CA ASN A 207 -27.39 21.80 7.17
C ASN A 207 -26.31 20.99 6.45
N TRP A 208 -26.42 20.83 5.13
CA TRP A 208 -25.39 20.14 4.33
C TRP A 208 -24.04 20.85 4.37
N PHE A 209 -24.00 22.18 4.31
CA PHE A 209 -22.76 22.93 4.50
C PHE A 209 -22.12 22.69 5.87
N SER A 210 -22.95 22.63 6.92
CA SER A 210 -22.48 22.39 8.28
C SER A 210 -21.88 20.98 8.43
N GLU A 211 -22.53 19.97 7.86
CA GLU A 211 -22.06 18.59 7.86
C GLU A 211 -20.76 18.43 7.07
N ILE A 212 -20.68 19.01 5.87
CA ILE A 212 -19.47 19.11 5.05
C ILE A 212 -18.30 19.68 5.87
N ASN A 213 -18.52 20.80 6.56
CA ASN A 213 -17.46 21.49 7.29
C ASN A 213 -17.02 20.66 8.50
N SER A 214 -17.95 19.96 9.16
CA SER A 214 -17.64 19.04 10.27
C SER A 214 -16.79 17.85 9.80
N ILE A 215 -17.11 17.27 8.64
CA ILE A 215 -16.33 16.20 8.03
C ILE A 215 -14.91 16.70 7.72
N GLN A 216 -14.80 17.84 7.03
CA GLN A 216 -13.53 18.46 6.66
C GLN A 216 -12.66 18.78 7.89
N GLN A 217 -13.24 19.36 8.94
CA GLN A 217 -12.51 19.69 10.16
C GLN A 217 -11.97 18.44 10.87
N THR A 218 -12.78 17.38 10.93
CA THR A 218 -12.40 16.13 11.60
C THR A 218 -11.36 15.37 10.78
N SER A 219 -11.53 15.27 9.46
CA SER A 219 -10.55 14.64 8.56
C SER A 219 -9.19 15.34 8.65
N ASN A 220 -9.17 16.68 8.66
CA ASN A 220 -7.95 17.47 8.76
C ASN A 220 -7.25 17.26 10.12
N THR A 221 -8.01 17.20 11.22
CA THR A 221 -7.43 16.95 12.55
C THR A 221 -6.64 15.64 12.59
N TYR A 222 -7.20 14.57 12.04
CA TYR A 222 -6.49 13.27 12.00
C TYR A 222 -5.37 13.25 10.96
N LEU A 223 -5.54 13.91 9.82
CA LEU A 223 -4.51 14.00 8.79
C LEU A 223 -3.29 14.79 9.28
N ASP A 224 -3.51 15.89 9.99
CA ASP A 224 -2.46 16.68 10.63
C ASP A 224 -1.72 15.87 11.71
N GLY A 225 -2.46 15.06 12.48
CA GLY A 225 -1.88 14.11 13.42
C GLY A 225 -0.97 13.07 12.74
N ALA A 226 -1.43 12.52 11.62
CA ALA A 226 -0.65 11.58 10.80
C ALA A 226 0.60 12.25 10.20
N ASN A 227 0.46 13.46 9.65
CA ASN A 227 1.57 14.25 9.10
C ASN A 227 2.62 14.54 10.18
N ALA A 228 2.21 15.02 11.35
CA ALA A 228 3.13 15.30 12.46
C ALA A 228 3.86 14.03 12.92
N LYS A 229 3.17 12.88 12.99
CA LYS A 229 3.83 11.60 13.30
C LYS A 229 4.82 11.22 12.21
N PHE A 230 4.43 11.33 10.94
CA PHE A 230 5.25 10.98 9.78
C PHE A 230 6.53 11.82 9.68
N GLU A 231 6.42 13.14 9.85
CA GLU A 231 7.56 14.08 9.79
C GLU A 231 8.58 13.86 10.90
N ASN A 232 8.13 13.38 12.06
CA ASN A 232 8.99 13.09 13.21
C ASN A 232 9.53 11.65 13.24
N LEU A 233 9.32 10.86 12.18
CA LEU A 233 9.84 9.49 12.13
C LEU A 233 11.35 9.48 11.90
N ASP A 234 12.06 8.83 12.80
CA ASP A 234 13.42 8.39 12.56
C ASP A 234 13.41 7.07 11.77
N GLU A 235 13.84 7.16 10.50
CA GLU A 235 13.91 6.05 9.55
C GLU A 235 14.75 4.85 10.01
N SER A 236 15.64 5.05 10.99
CA SER A 236 16.53 4.01 11.52
C SER A 236 15.89 3.13 12.59
N VAL A 237 14.78 3.58 13.19
CA VAL A 237 14.10 2.86 14.29
C VAL A 237 12.60 2.64 14.04
N VAL A 238 12.14 2.86 12.80
CA VAL A 238 10.75 2.61 12.40
C VAL A 238 10.37 1.16 12.69
N ASN A 239 9.25 1.00 13.39
CA ASN A 239 8.74 -0.30 13.75
C ASN A 239 7.22 -0.38 13.55
N ARG A 240 6.65 -1.54 13.87
CA ARG A 240 5.22 -1.81 13.70
C ARG A 240 4.32 -0.87 14.49
N ARG A 241 4.76 -0.36 15.65
CA ARG A 241 3.97 0.59 16.45
C ARG A 241 3.79 1.90 15.68
N ASN A 242 4.89 2.45 15.15
CA ASN A 242 4.85 3.66 14.33
C ASN A 242 3.90 3.50 13.14
N LEU A 243 4.01 2.36 12.43
CA LEU A 243 3.11 2.04 11.32
C LEU A 243 1.65 2.03 11.77
N ASN A 244 1.31 1.33 12.85
CA ASN A 244 -0.06 1.22 13.33
C ASN A 244 -0.64 2.59 13.77
N GLU A 245 0.16 3.44 14.40
CA GLU A 245 -0.27 4.77 14.86
C GLU A 245 -0.61 5.70 13.70
N ILE A 246 0.14 5.64 12.60
CA ILE A 246 -0.16 6.41 11.39
C ILE A 246 -1.33 5.78 10.63
N LEU A 247 -1.38 4.44 10.50
CA LEU A 247 -2.50 3.75 9.88
C LEU A 247 -3.83 4.03 10.58
N GLN A 248 -3.82 4.19 11.90
CA GLN A 248 -5.01 4.53 12.66
C GLN A 248 -5.55 5.92 12.29
N ASP A 249 -4.68 6.93 12.28
CA ASP A 249 -5.07 8.30 11.95
C ASP A 249 -5.54 8.40 10.50
N THR A 250 -4.76 7.85 9.56
CA THR A 250 -5.09 7.86 8.12
C THR A 250 -6.36 7.07 7.79
N SER A 251 -6.59 5.93 8.45
CA SER A 251 -7.86 5.20 8.36
C SER A 251 -9.03 6.01 8.89
N THR A 252 -8.83 6.74 9.99
CA THR A 252 -9.86 7.62 10.56
C THR A 252 -10.17 8.76 9.60
N THR A 253 -9.16 9.46 9.06
CA THR A 253 -9.33 10.46 7.99
C THR A 253 -10.14 9.88 6.83
N LYS A 254 -9.75 8.71 6.31
CA LYS A 254 -10.46 8.04 5.21
C LYS A 254 -11.92 7.74 5.53
N ASN A 255 -12.21 7.30 6.76
CA ASN A 255 -13.57 7.00 7.18
C ASN A 255 -14.42 8.27 7.31
N GLU A 256 -13.86 9.37 7.78
CA GLU A 256 -14.53 10.68 7.79
C GLU A 256 -14.81 11.16 6.37
N LEU A 257 -13.80 11.13 5.48
CA LEU A 257 -13.98 11.51 4.07
C LEU A 257 -15.07 10.68 3.38
N LYS A 258 -15.16 9.37 3.65
CA LYS A 258 -16.23 8.53 3.09
C LYS A 258 -17.64 8.95 3.49
N LYS A 259 -17.84 9.59 4.64
CA LYS A 259 -19.17 10.09 5.05
C LYS A 259 -19.69 11.14 4.07
N SER A 260 -18.79 11.86 3.38
CA SER A 260 -19.17 12.87 2.39
C SER A 260 -19.80 12.30 1.12
N ILE A 261 -19.64 11.00 0.83
CA ILE A 261 -20.14 10.40 -0.42
C ILE A 261 -21.67 10.52 -0.49
N ASN A 262 -22.39 10.07 0.55
CA ASN A 262 -23.84 10.15 0.60
C ASN A 262 -24.32 11.60 0.51
N LEU A 263 -23.61 12.51 1.17
CA LEU A 263 -23.93 13.93 1.18
C LEU A 263 -23.74 14.57 -0.21
N PHE A 264 -22.68 14.22 -0.92
CA PHE A 264 -22.47 14.67 -2.29
C PHE A 264 -23.51 14.09 -3.26
N GLU A 265 -23.92 12.84 -3.07
CA GLU A 265 -25.02 12.24 -3.84
C GLU A 265 -26.35 13.00 -3.63
N GLU A 266 -26.70 13.35 -2.39
CA GLU A 266 -27.88 14.15 -2.08
C GLU A 266 -27.82 15.54 -2.72
N VAL A 267 -26.66 16.20 -2.65
CA VAL A 267 -26.47 17.51 -3.28
C VAL A 267 -26.65 17.41 -4.80
N LEU A 268 -26.07 16.39 -5.45
CA LEU A 268 -26.18 16.20 -6.89
C LEU A 268 -27.62 15.98 -7.37
N GLN A 269 -28.52 15.43 -6.54
CA GLN A 269 -29.93 15.23 -6.92
C GLN A 269 -30.72 16.53 -7.08
N ILE A 270 -30.26 17.63 -6.45
CA ILE A 270 -30.97 18.91 -6.46
C ILE A 270 -30.31 19.99 -7.34
N LEU A 271 -29.11 19.72 -7.84
CA LEU A 271 -28.39 20.57 -8.79
C LEU A 271 -29.05 20.49 -10.18
#